data_AF-A0AAD9KWJ7-F1
#
_entry.id   AF-A0AAD9KWJ7-F1
#
_cell.length_a   1.000
_cell.length_b   1.000
_cell.length_c   1.000
_cell.angle_alpha   90.00
_cell.angle_beta   90.00
_cell.angle_gamma   90.00
#
_symmetry.space_group_name_H-M   'P 1'
#
loop_
_entity.id
_entity.type
_entity.pdbx_description
1 polymer ?
#
loop_
_entity_poly.entity_id
_entity_poly.type
_entity_poly.pdbx_seq_one_letter_code
_entity_poly.pdbx_strand_id
1 'polypeptide(L)'
;MPHEKQSDVSVSQSPNTDHIAFSSRLSEAHSAFLEVVALISDLKIQLRNSALQRRNRRHSVERRSAGPSEHRPDRHPTERSLRKTASISNTKILECEIEYPGGTWTEHIITWRKQSIEVPIFIQFNGYQPHIDPSYQGRVRLVEGASIELSDIRTSDQGWYECSIVFVDGTDDTTTNGTWIYLTVNCEYWTVSELSVATDGFYKWGLL
;
A
#
# COMPACT_ATOMS: atom_id res chain seq x y z
N MET A 1 9.83 58.74 -57.23
CA MET A 1 10.75 59.86 -56.91
C MET A 1 10.21 61.11 -57.61
N PRO A 2 10.28 62.33 -57.05
CA PRO A 2 11.30 62.91 -56.13
C PRO A 2 10.74 63.28 -54.74
N HIS A 3 11.54 63.23 -53.65
CA HIS A 3 12.38 64.29 -53.03
C HIS A 3 11.61 65.54 -52.56
N GLU A 4 11.66 65.89 -51.26
CA GLU A 4 12.60 66.92 -50.73
C GLU A 4 12.52 67.10 -49.18
N LYS A 5 13.66 67.55 -48.64
CA LYS A 5 14.13 67.87 -47.27
C LYS A 5 13.16 68.63 -46.34
N GLN A 6 13.05 68.30 -45.04
CA GLN A 6 13.96 68.51 -43.88
C GLN A 6 13.76 69.87 -43.18
N SER A 7 13.37 69.83 -41.90
CA SER A 7 13.56 70.94 -40.97
C SER A 7 13.89 70.40 -39.58
N ASP A 8 15.10 70.72 -39.12
CA ASP A 8 15.61 70.50 -37.77
C ASP A 8 14.74 71.22 -36.72
N VAL A 9 14.46 70.53 -35.62
CA VAL A 9 14.24 71.15 -34.32
C VAL A 9 15.12 70.45 -33.32
N SER A 10 16.24 71.10 -32.98
CA SER A 10 17.07 70.79 -31.84
C SER A 10 16.58 71.63 -30.66
N VAL A 11 15.95 71.00 -29.66
CA VAL A 11 15.69 71.65 -28.37
C VAL A 11 15.93 70.68 -27.21
N SER A 12 17.06 70.94 -26.56
CA SER A 12 17.41 70.72 -25.15
C SER A 12 17.20 69.35 -24.51
N GLN A 13 18.33 68.69 -24.27
CA GLN A 13 18.54 67.83 -23.12
C GLN A 13 18.17 68.56 -21.81
N SER A 14 17.36 67.91 -20.98
CA SER A 14 17.32 68.04 -19.52
C SER A 14 17.01 66.64 -18.95
N PRO A 15 17.69 66.22 -17.88
CA PRO A 15 18.45 64.99 -17.92
C PRO A 15 17.94 63.94 -16.94
N ASN A 16 18.04 62.67 -17.36
CA ASN A 16 18.69 61.60 -16.60
C ASN A 16 18.18 61.24 -15.17
N THR A 17 17.18 61.89 -14.58
CA THR A 17 16.68 61.55 -13.23
C THR A 17 15.77 60.35 -13.25
N ASP A 18 14.91 60.21 -14.25
CA ASP A 18 13.96 59.09 -14.33
C ASP A 18 14.66 57.78 -14.67
N HIS A 19 15.69 57.82 -15.54
CA HIS A 19 16.52 56.65 -15.85
C HIS A 19 17.43 56.26 -14.69
N ILE A 20 18.00 57.21 -13.94
CA ILE A 20 18.79 56.91 -12.74
C ILE A 20 17.88 56.37 -11.63
N ALA A 21 16.69 56.94 -11.41
CA ALA A 21 15.73 56.45 -10.43
C ALA A 21 15.15 55.07 -10.80
N PHE A 22 14.94 54.81 -12.09
CA PHE A 22 14.53 53.50 -12.58
C PHE A 22 15.67 52.47 -12.43
N SER A 23 16.91 52.85 -12.76
CA SER A 23 18.10 52.02 -12.58
C SER A 23 18.39 51.75 -11.10
N SER A 24 18.17 52.72 -10.21
CA SER A 24 18.36 52.54 -8.76
C SER A 24 17.29 51.63 -8.19
N ARG A 25 16.02 51.80 -8.58
CA ARG A 25 14.92 50.90 -8.18
C ARG A 25 15.09 49.49 -8.72
N LEU A 26 15.61 49.35 -9.94
CA LEU A 26 15.99 48.05 -10.52
C LEU A 26 17.13 47.40 -9.75
N SER A 27 18.14 48.18 -9.35
CA SER A 27 19.25 47.69 -8.53
C SER A 27 18.79 47.29 -7.12
N GLU A 28 17.92 48.08 -6.49
CA GLU A 28 17.32 47.76 -5.19
C GLU A 28 16.44 46.51 -5.29
N ALA A 29 15.61 46.39 -6.33
CA ALA A 29 14.80 45.21 -6.58
C ALA A 29 15.65 43.97 -6.87
N HIS A 30 16.75 44.11 -7.61
CA HIS A 30 17.69 43.02 -7.84
C HIS A 30 18.42 42.61 -6.56
N SER A 31 18.81 43.57 -5.72
CA SER A 31 19.43 43.29 -4.41
C SER A 31 18.45 42.58 -3.48
N ALA A 32 17.20 43.06 -3.40
CA ALA A 32 16.14 42.41 -2.63
C ALA A 32 15.80 41.01 -3.16
N PHE A 33 15.80 40.83 -4.49
CA PHE A 33 15.61 39.52 -5.11
C PHE A 33 16.75 38.56 -4.74
N LEU A 34 18.01 39.00 -4.78
CA LEU A 34 19.16 38.19 -4.38
C LEU A 34 19.12 37.84 -2.88
N GLU A 35 18.68 38.74 -2.01
CA GLU A 35 18.46 38.44 -0.59
C GLU A 35 17.37 37.39 -0.39
N VAL A 36 16.24 37.49 -1.09
CA VAL A 36 15.16 36.48 -1.04
C VAL A 36 15.65 35.13 -1.55
N VAL A 37 16.41 35.10 -2.66
CA VAL A 37 16.99 33.86 -3.20
C VAL A 37 17.98 33.24 -2.20
N ALA A 38 18.82 34.06 -1.55
CA ALA A 38 19.74 33.62 -0.52
C ALA A 38 18.99 33.01 0.68
N LEU A 39 17.96 33.69 1.19
CA LEU A 39 17.13 33.19 2.30
C LEU A 39 16.41 31.88 1.96
N ILE A 40 15.87 31.75 0.74
CA ILE A 40 15.24 30.51 0.27
C ILE A 40 16.28 29.39 0.16
N SER A 41 17.49 29.69 -0.31
CA SER A 41 18.57 28.72 -0.41
C SER A 41 19.01 28.22 0.97
N ASP A 42 19.14 29.12 1.95
CA ASP A 42 19.46 28.80 3.33
C ASP A 42 18.35 27.97 3.97
N LEU A 43 17.08 28.31 3.74
CA LEU A 43 15.95 27.52 4.22
C LEU A 43 15.96 26.10 3.65
N LYS A 44 16.25 25.94 2.35
CA LYS A 44 16.40 24.62 1.72
C LYS A 44 17.56 23.83 2.32
N ILE A 45 18.68 24.49 2.64
CA ILE A 45 19.84 23.87 3.29
C ILE A 45 19.47 23.45 4.73
N GLN A 46 18.79 24.29 5.50
CA GLN A 46 18.33 23.95 6.84
C GLN A 46 17.31 22.79 6.85
N LEU A 47 16.38 22.77 5.89
CA LEU A 47 15.44 21.66 5.72
C LEU A 47 16.17 20.35 5.33
N ARG A 48 17.16 20.42 4.44
CA ARG A 48 17.99 19.26 4.08
C ARG A 48 18.83 18.77 5.26
N ASN A 49 19.44 19.67 6.02
CA ASN A 49 20.26 19.33 7.19
C ASN A 49 19.42 18.77 8.33
N SER A 50 18.22 19.31 8.57
CA SER A 50 17.28 18.75 9.56
C SER A 50 16.73 17.39 9.13
N ALA A 51 16.47 17.16 7.84
CA ALA A 51 16.11 15.84 7.32
C ALA A 51 17.26 14.82 7.45
N LEU A 52 18.51 15.23 7.15
CA LEU A 52 19.70 14.41 7.34
C LEU A 52 19.98 14.13 8.82
N GLN A 53 19.82 15.11 9.71
CA GLN A 53 19.94 14.92 11.16
C GLN A 53 18.84 13.99 11.71
N ARG A 54 17.59 14.10 11.21
CA ARG A 54 16.51 13.16 11.55
C ARG A 54 16.85 11.75 11.08
N ARG A 55 17.39 11.60 9.87
CA ARG A 55 17.84 10.30 9.33
C ARG A 55 19.02 9.72 10.12
N ASN A 56 20.02 10.53 10.47
CA ASN A 56 21.16 10.11 11.29
C ASN A 56 20.75 9.79 12.74
N ARG A 57 19.79 10.52 13.31
CA ARG A 57 19.20 10.17 14.63
C ARG A 57 18.45 8.84 14.57
N ARG A 58 17.67 8.58 13.51
CA ARG A 58 17.03 7.25 13.32
C ARG A 58 18.07 6.14 13.24
N HIS A 59 19.10 6.28 12.40
CA HIS A 59 20.19 5.28 12.33
C HIS A 59 20.99 5.16 13.62
N SER A 60 21.17 6.23 14.39
CA SER A 60 21.88 6.18 15.68
C SER A 60 21.03 5.54 16.79
N VAL A 61 19.71 5.72 16.78
CA VAL A 61 18.79 5.01 17.68
C VAL A 61 18.75 3.53 17.30
N GLU A 62 18.66 3.21 16.02
CA GLU A 62 18.66 1.84 15.50
C GLU A 62 19.97 1.08 15.78
N ARG A 63 21.13 1.75 15.73
CA ARG A 63 22.42 1.15 16.12
C ARG A 63 22.59 0.94 17.63
N ARG A 64 21.89 1.71 18.48
CA ARG A 64 21.93 1.53 19.95
C ARG A 64 20.90 0.50 20.43
N SER A 65 19.87 0.23 19.65
CA SER A 65 18.89 -0.84 19.87
C SER A 65 19.27 -2.16 19.18
N ALA A 66 20.40 -2.21 18.47
CA ALA A 66 20.95 -3.46 17.95
C ALA A 66 21.53 -4.28 19.11
N GLY A 67 20.65 -4.92 19.89
CA GLY A 67 20.99 -6.13 20.64
C GLY A 67 21.49 -7.23 19.69
N PRO A 68 21.86 -8.41 20.21
CA PRO A 68 22.20 -9.55 19.34
C PRO A 68 21.12 -9.65 18.30
N SER A 69 21.47 -9.72 17.02
CA SER A 69 20.54 -9.89 15.90
C SER A 69 19.43 -10.83 16.35
N GLU A 70 18.32 -10.24 16.79
CA GLU A 70 17.09 -10.97 16.97
C GLU A 70 16.76 -11.22 15.53
N HIS A 71 17.18 -12.41 15.09
CA HIS A 71 16.76 -13.01 13.86
C HIS A 71 15.26 -12.81 13.92
N ARG A 72 14.76 -11.78 13.21
CA ARG A 72 13.34 -11.49 13.10
C ARG A 72 12.81 -12.86 12.76
N PRO A 73 12.08 -13.54 13.67
CA PRO A 73 11.73 -14.91 13.41
C PRO A 73 11.05 -14.82 12.07
N ASP A 74 11.63 -15.46 11.05
CA ASP A 74 10.87 -15.76 9.87
C ASP A 74 9.58 -16.28 10.47
N ARG A 75 8.45 -15.59 10.20
CA ARG A 75 7.18 -15.96 10.79
C ARG A 75 6.82 -17.29 10.13
N HIS A 76 7.50 -18.32 10.61
CA HIS A 76 7.50 -19.65 10.10
C HIS A 76 6.21 -20.26 10.62
N PRO A 77 5.58 -21.12 9.81
CA PRO A 77 4.42 -21.88 10.25
C PRO A 77 4.79 -22.65 11.53
N THR A 78 4.23 -22.24 12.67
CA THR A 78 4.39 -22.94 13.95
C THR A 78 3.45 -24.16 13.99
N GLU A 79 3.46 -24.87 15.11
CA GLU A 79 2.68 -26.08 15.41
C GLU A 79 1.16 -25.94 15.16
N ARG A 80 0.62 -24.71 15.05
CA ARG A 80 -0.78 -24.41 14.70
C ARG A 80 -1.03 -24.16 13.20
N SER A 81 -0.08 -24.44 12.32
CA SER A 81 -0.26 -24.21 10.89
C SER A 81 -1.20 -25.24 10.25
N LEU A 82 -2.27 -24.77 9.63
CA LEU A 82 -3.27 -25.60 8.96
C LEU A 82 -3.05 -25.60 7.44
N ARG A 83 -3.41 -26.70 6.79
CA ARG A 83 -3.45 -26.79 5.33
C ARG A 83 -4.89 -26.96 4.88
N LYS A 84 -5.30 -26.18 3.88
CA LYS A 84 -6.61 -26.23 3.27
C LYS A 84 -6.49 -26.38 1.77
N THR A 85 -7.50 -26.99 1.18
CA THR A 85 -7.61 -27.12 -0.28
C THR A 85 -8.95 -26.57 -0.73
N ALA A 86 -8.94 -25.75 -1.78
CA ALA A 86 -10.14 -25.24 -2.43
C ALA A 86 -10.04 -25.35 -3.94
N SER A 87 -11.19 -25.47 -4.60
CA SER A 87 -11.27 -25.47 -6.05
C SER A 87 -11.50 -24.03 -6.57
N ILE A 88 -11.08 -23.76 -7.81
CA ILE A 88 -11.36 -22.47 -8.48
C ILE A 88 -12.88 -22.19 -8.50
N SER A 89 -13.25 -20.92 -8.41
CA SER A 89 -14.63 -20.41 -8.40
C SER A 89 -15.50 -20.85 -7.22
N ASN A 90 -14.96 -21.67 -6.32
CA ASN A 90 -15.63 -22.09 -5.10
C ASN A 90 -15.33 -21.14 -3.94
N THR A 91 -15.86 -21.50 -2.78
CA THR A 91 -15.71 -20.75 -1.54
C THR A 91 -14.98 -21.58 -0.49
N LYS A 92 -14.16 -20.95 0.35
CA LYS A 92 -13.49 -21.58 1.48
C LYS A 92 -13.48 -20.69 2.71
N ILE A 93 -13.74 -21.28 3.87
CA ILE A 93 -13.53 -20.64 5.17
C ILE A 93 -12.10 -20.88 5.63
N LEU A 94 -11.43 -19.81 6.03
CA LEU A 94 -10.14 -19.80 6.72
C LEU A 94 -10.44 -19.51 8.19
N GLU A 95 -10.36 -20.54 9.05
CA GLU A 95 -10.77 -20.37 10.45
C GLU A 95 -9.73 -19.60 11.25
N CYS A 96 -10.22 -18.74 12.14
CA CYS A 96 -9.43 -18.09 13.16
C CYS A 96 -10.28 -17.90 14.41
N GLU A 97 -9.87 -18.59 15.47
CA GLU A 97 -10.53 -18.53 16.77
C GLU A 97 -10.05 -17.33 17.58
N ILE A 98 -10.96 -16.74 18.35
CA ILE A 98 -10.65 -15.65 19.26
C ILE A 98 -10.67 -16.19 20.70
N GLU A 99 -9.49 -16.24 21.32
CA GLU A 99 -9.34 -16.53 22.74
C GLU A 99 -9.33 -15.20 23.50
N TYR A 100 -10.47 -14.80 24.06
CA TYR A 100 -10.57 -13.54 24.79
C TYR A 100 -9.82 -13.58 26.13
N PRO A 101 -9.09 -12.52 26.52
CA PRO A 101 -8.44 -12.44 27.82
C PRO A 101 -9.49 -12.52 28.93
N GLY A 102 -9.28 -13.42 29.90
CA GLY A 102 -10.24 -13.66 30.98
C GLY A 102 -11.59 -14.25 30.54
N GLY A 103 -11.73 -14.68 29.29
CA GLY A 103 -12.98 -15.23 28.73
C GLY A 103 -14.08 -14.20 28.51
N THR A 104 -13.79 -12.91 28.67
CA THR A 104 -14.74 -11.81 28.51
C THR A 104 -14.48 -11.05 27.24
N TRP A 105 -15.55 -10.67 26.53
CA TRP A 105 -15.43 -9.88 25.31
C TRP A 105 -14.59 -8.61 25.57
N THR A 106 -13.62 -8.40 24.69
CA THR A 106 -12.67 -7.29 24.75
C THR A 106 -12.53 -6.70 23.36
N GLU A 107 -12.41 -5.37 23.28
CA GLU A 107 -12.21 -4.69 22.01
C GLU A 107 -10.94 -5.18 21.33
N HIS A 108 -11.06 -5.54 20.05
CA HIS A 108 -9.95 -6.10 19.30
C HIS A 108 -9.99 -5.71 17.82
N ILE A 109 -8.82 -5.82 17.20
CA ILE A 109 -8.59 -5.65 15.78
C ILE A 109 -8.27 -7.02 15.18
N ILE A 110 -9.05 -7.44 14.18
CA ILE A 110 -8.81 -8.64 13.39
C ILE A 110 -8.05 -8.24 12.15
N THR A 111 -6.91 -8.89 11.90
CA THR A 111 -6.10 -8.66 10.70
C THR A 111 -5.82 -9.97 9.99
N TRP A 112 -6.17 -10.07 8.71
CA TRP A 112 -5.72 -11.16 7.84
C TRP A 112 -4.66 -10.66 6.87
N ARG A 113 -3.53 -11.36 6.83
CA ARG A 113 -2.43 -11.10 5.90
C ARG A 113 -2.27 -12.26 4.95
N LYS A 114 -1.88 -11.97 3.71
CA LYS A 114 -1.38 -12.95 2.76
C LYS A 114 0.08 -12.66 2.51
N GLN A 115 0.94 -13.66 2.63
CA GLN A 115 2.39 -13.45 2.63
C GLN A 115 2.92 -12.81 1.33
N SER A 116 2.26 -13.03 0.19
CA SER A 116 2.64 -12.43 -1.09
C SER A 116 2.10 -11.02 -1.34
N ILE A 117 1.40 -10.42 -0.37
CA ILE A 117 0.85 -9.07 -0.44
C ILE A 117 1.37 -8.27 0.76
N GLU A 118 1.92 -7.09 0.48
CA GLU A 118 2.58 -6.26 1.50
C GLU A 118 1.58 -5.70 2.54
N VAL A 119 0.39 -5.31 2.08
CA VAL A 119 -0.69 -4.80 2.93
C VAL A 119 -1.64 -5.92 3.35
N PRO A 120 -2.25 -5.85 4.55
CA PRO A 120 -3.25 -6.83 4.95
C PRO A 120 -4.44 -6.89 3.99
N ILE A 121 -4.93 -8.09 3.71
CA ILE A 121 -6.05 -8.30 2.78
C ILE A 121 -7.40 -7.94 3.40
N PHE A 122 -7.47 -7.95 4.74
CA PHE A 122 -8.67 -7.64 5.51
C PHE A 122 -8.29 -7.11 6.90
N ILE A 123 -8.91 -6.01 7.32
CA ILE A 123 -8.79 -5.46 8.67
C ILE A 123 -10.18 -5.07 9.17
N GLN A 124 -10.55 -5.57 10.35
CA GLN A 124 -11.81 -5.24 11.02
C GLN A 124 -11.54 -4.77 12.45
N PHE A 125 -12.17 -3.65 12.81
CA PHE A 125 -12.23 -3.19 14.19
C PHE A 125 -13.70 -3.11 14.61
N ASN A 126 -14.06 -3.77 15.71
CA ASN A 126 -15.32 -3.60 16.45
C ASN A 126 -16.60 -3.30 15.61
N GLY A 127 -16.86 -4.10 14.57
CA GLY A 127 -18.07 -3.98 13.73
C GLY A 127 -18.14 -2.78 12.76
N TYR A 128 -17.11 -1.93 12.68
CA TYR A 128 -17.02 -0.87 11.66
C TYR A 128 -16.91 -1.44 10.24
N GLN A 129 -16.94 -0.59 9.20
CA GLN A 129 -16.67 -1.06 7.84
C GLN A 129 -15.23 -1.60 7.74
N PRO A 130 -15.01 -2.84 7.26
CA PRO A 130 -13.68 -3.39 7.13
C PRO A 130 -12.90 -2.69 6.03
N HIS A 131 -11.59 -2.58 6.23
CA HIS A 131 -10.65 -2.36 5.12
C HIS A 131 -10.41 -3.68 4.40
N ILE A 132 -10.53 -3.67 3.07
CA ILE A 132 -10.31 -4.85 2.23
C ILE A 132 -9.36 -4.45 1.10
N ASP A 133 -8.36 -5.28 0.83
CA ASP A 133 -7.47 -5.08 -0.31
C ASP A 133 -8.26 -5.15 -1.63
N PRO A 134 -8.00 -4.28 -2.61
CA PRO A 134 -8.75 -4.26 -3.87
C PRO A 134 -8.83 -5.60 -4.60
N SER A 135 -7.81 -6.46 -4.51
CA SER A 135 -7.81 -7.78 -5.15
C SER A 135 -8.72 -8.81 -4.45
N TYR A 136 -9.17 -8.50 -3.24
CA TYR A 136 -10.08 -9.30 -2.41
C TYR A 136 -11.45 -8.64 -2.21
N GLN A 137 -11.65 -7.42 -2.72
CA GLN A 137 -12.91 -6.69 -2.64
C GLN A 137 -14.08 -7.52 -3.17
N GLY A 138 -15.14 -7.65 -2.37
CA GLY A 138 -16.34 -8.41 -2.71
C GLY A 138 -16.18 -9.94 -2.64
N ARG A 139 -14.98 -10.44 -2.35
CA ARG A 139 -14.68 -11.89 -2.22
C ARG A 139 -14.47 -12.34 -0.78
N VAL A 140 -14.08 -11.42 0.10
CA VAL A 140 -13.81 -11.71 1.51
C VAL A 140 -14.91 -11.16 2.39
N ARG A 141 -15.41 -11.98 3.30
CA ARG A 141 -16.29 -11.56 4.39
C ARG A 141 -15.87 -12.16 5.72
N LEU A 142 -16.03 -11.40 6.80
CA LEU A 142 -15.92 -11.95 8.15
C LEU A 142 -17.08 -12.90 8.41
N VAL A 143 -16.78 -14.04 9.03
CA VAL A 143 -17.77 -15.01 9.52
C VAL A 143 -17.53 -15.23 11.02
N GLU A 144 -17.84 -16.41 11.55
CA GLU A 144 -17.74 -16.71 12.98
C GLU A 144 -16.38 -16.34 13.59
N GLY A 145 -16.41 -15.57 14.69
CA GLY A 145 -15.22 -15.11 15.39
C GLY A 145 -14.34 -14.20 14.52
N ALA A 146 -13.09 -14.62 14.31
CA ALA A 146 -12.13 -13.93 13.44
C ALA A 146 -11.96 -14.62 12.08
N SER A 147 -12.75 -15.66 11.80
CA SER A 147 -12.66 -16.43 10.57
C SER A 147 -13.13 -15.61 9.36
N ILE A 148 -12.53 -15.84 8.21
CA ILE A 148 -13.00 -15.24 6.95
C ILE A 148 -13.49 -16.30 5.99
N GLU A 149 -14.55 -15.98 5.25
CA GLU A 149 -14.92 -16.69 4.05
C GLU A 149 -14.30 -15.97 2.84
N LEU A 150 -13.61 -16.75 2.00
CA LEU A 150 -13.08 -16.34 0.71
C LEU A 150 -13.88 -17.02 -0.40
N SER A 151 -14.62 -16.26 -1.18
CA SER A 151 -15.38 -16.70 -2.36
C SER A 151 -14.67 -16.37 -3.67
N ASP A 152 -15.19 -16.91 -4.79
CA ASP A 152 -14.59 -16.75 -6.12
C ASP A 152 -13.08 -17.02 -6.08
N ILE A 153 -12.72 -18.22 -5.60
CA ILE A 153 -11.31 -18.61 -5.42
C ILE A 153 -10.60 -18.67 -6.77
N ARG A 154 -9.40 -18.09 -6.81
CA ARG A 154 -8.54 -17.98 -7.99
C ARG A 154 -7.22 -18.70 -7.74
N THR A 155 -6.52 -19.08 -8.81
CA THR A 155 -5.18 -19.67 -8.72
C THR A 155 -4.20 -18.76 -7.95
N SER A 156 -4.36 -17.44 -8.11
CA SER A 156 -3.58 -16.43 -7.39
C SER A 156 -3.81 -16.45 -5.88
N ASP A 157 -4.90 -17.03 -5.38
CA ASP A 157 -5.20 -17.10 -3.95
C ASP A 157 -4.41 -18.20 -3.23
N GLN A 158 -3.70 -19.07 -3.95
CA GLN A 158 -2.82 -20.05 -3.33
C GLN A 158 -1.70 -19.36 -2.53
N GLY A 159 -1.42 -19.88 -1.33
CA GLY A 159 -0.32 -19.41 -0.50
C GLY A 159 -0.63 -19.37 1.00
N TRP A 160 0.28 -18.74 1.73
CA TRP A 160 0.17 -18.56 3.18
C TRP A 160 -0.69 -17.36 3.55
N TYR A 161 -1.58 -17.59 4.50
CA TYR A 161 -2.42 -16.61 5.18
C TYR A 161 -2.11 -16.64 6.69
N GLU A 162 -2.13 -15.48 7.31
CA GLU A 162 -1.96 -15.30 8.77
C GLU A 162 -3.15 -14.51 9.29
N CYS A 163 -3.83 -15.04 10.30
CA CYS A 163 -4.78 -14.29 11.11
C CYS A 163 -4.07 -13.74 12.35
N SER A 164 -4.23 -12.46 12.67
CA SER A 164 -3.68 -11.83 13.86
C SER A 164 -4.76 -11.02 14.56
N ILE A 165 -4.90 -11.23 15.86
CA ILE A 165 -5.85 -10.53 16.73
C ILE A 165 -5.06 -9.68 17.72
N VAL A 166 -5.44 -8.42 17.86
CA VAL A 166 -4.81 -7.48 18.81
C VAL A 166 -5.90 -6.85 19.66
N PHE A 167 -5.82 -7.00 20.98
CA PHE A 167 -6.75 -6.39 21.93
C PHE A 167 -6.34 -4.94 22.24
N VAL A 168 -7.32 -4.03 22.31
CA VAL A 168 -7.08 -2.57 22.39
C VAL A 168 -6.81 -2.09 23.83
N ASP A 169 -7.32 -2.81 24.83
CA ASP A 169 -7.23 -2.44 26.25
C ASP A 169 -5.85 -2.69 26.88
N GLY A 170 -4.89 -3.22 26.11
CA GLY A 170 -3.47 -3.23 26.46
C GLY A 170 -3.09 -4.23 27.55
N THR A 171 -3.96 -5.20 27.89
CA THR A 171 -3.61 -6.22 28.89
C THR A 171 -2.67 -7.30 28.36
N ASP A 172 -2.37 -7.30 27.07
CA ASP A 172 -1.44 -8.24 26.48
C ASP A 172 -0.77 -7.63 25.22
N ASP A 173 0.49 -7.23 25.34
CA ASP A 173 1.42 -7.13 24.19
C ASP A 173 1.64 -8.51 23.53
N THR A 174 1.01 -9.56 24.07
CA THR A 174 0.95 -10.88 23.44
C THR A 174 -0.05 -10.80 22.29
N THR A 175 0.44 -10.44 21.10
CA THR A 175 -0.15 -10.97 19.86
C THR A 175 -0.39 -12.46 20.10
N THR A 176 -1.64 -12.91 20.20
CA THR A 176 -1.92 -14.33 20.19
C THR A 176 -1.33 -14.83 18.87
N ASN A 177 -0.29 -15.67 18.96
CA ASN A 177 0.46 -16.13 17.81
C ASN A 177 -0.53 -16.57 16.73
N GLY A 178 -0.50 -15.87 15.60
CA GLY A 178 -1.57 -15.95 14.61
C GLY A 178 -1.84 -17.36 14.09
N THR A 179 -3.08 -17.64 13.70
CA THR A 179 -3.40 -18.87 12.97
C THR A 179 -2.83 -18.78 11.56
N TRP A 180 -1.90 -19.67 11.23
CA TRP A 180 -1.28 -19.77 9.90
C TRP A 180 -2.00 -20.80 9.05
N ILE A 181 -2.39 -20.43 7.84
CA ILE A 181 -3.10 -21.32 6.94
C ILE A 181 -2.44 -21.29 5.56
N TYR A 182 -2.03 -22.45 5.05
CA TYR A 182 -1.67 -22.59 3.65
C TYR A 182 -2.90 -23.04 2.86
N LEU A 183 -3.35 -22.20 1.91
CA LEU A 183 -4.40 -22.55 0.97
C LEU A 183 -3.77 -23.11 -0.31
N THR A 184 -4.06 -24.37 -0.62
CA THR A 184 -3.82 -24.99 -1.93
C THR A 184 -5.05 -24.75 -2.82
N VAL A 185 -4.82 -24.34 -4.07
CA VAL A 185 -5.90 -24.12 -5.04
C VAL A 185 -5.81 -25.15 -6.16
N ASN A 186 -6.89 -25.90 -6.33
CA ASN A 186 -7.01 -26.91 -7.37
C ASN A 186 -7.86 -26.38 -8.54
N CYS A 187 -7.43 -26.69 -9.76
CA CYS A 187 -8.31 -26.59 -10.93
C CYS A 187 -9.21 -27.82 -10.97
N GLU A 188 -10.52 -27.66 -10.82
CA GLU A 188 -11.45 -28.71 -11.23
C GLU A 188 -11.49 -28.71 -12.77
N TYR A 189 -10.67 -29.56 -13.38
CA TYR A 189 -10.96 -29.99 -14.74
C TYR A 189 -12.19 -30.88 -14.64
N TRP A 190 -13.34 -30.44 -15.17
CA TRP A 190 -14.38 -31.36 -15.55
C TRP A 190 -13.72 -32.36 -16.51
N THR A 191 -13.50 -33.59 -16.07
CA THR A 191 -13.02 -34.63 -16.97
C THR A 191 -14.07 -34.74 -18.07
N VAL A 192 -13.70 -34.36 -19.29
CA VAL A 192 -14.52 -34.51 -20.50
C VAL A 192 -14.69 -36.01 -20.87
N SER A 193 -14.57 -36.91 -19.89
CA SER A 193 -14.73 -38.36 -20.04
C SER A 193 -16.18 -38.79 -20.27
N GLU A 194 -17.16 -37.89 -20.11
CA GLU A 194 -18.57 -38.17 -20.40
C GLU A 194 -19.06 -37.66 -21.76
N LEU A 195 -18.30 -36.84 -22.49
CA LEU A 195 -18.68 -36.39 -23.84
C LEU A 195 -18.13 -37.30 -24.96
N SER A 196 -17.20 -38.22 -24.68
CA SER A 196 -16.72 -39.18 -25.67
C SER A 196 -17.62 -40.42 -25.83
N VAL A 197 -18.63 -40.61 -24.99
CA VAL A 197 -19.55 -41.77 -25.09
C VAL A 197 -20.74 -41.48 -26.02
N ALA A 198 -21.00 -40.21 -26.37
CA ALA A 198 -22.15 -39.83 -27.19
C ALA A 198 -21.92 -39.89 -28.71
N THR A 199 -20.68 -40.08 -29.19
CA THR A 199 -20.38 -40.07 -30.64
C THR A 199 -20.28 -41.46 -31.28
N ASP A 200 -20.24 -42.55 -30.51
CA ASP A 200 -20.11 -43.91 -31.05
C ASP A 200 -21.47 -44.60 -31.34
N GLY A 201 -22.59 -43.93 -31.06
CA GLY A 201 -23.95 -44.46 -31.27
C GLY A 201 -24.60 -44.13 -32.61
N PHE A 202 -24.04 -43.20 -33.41
CA PHE A 202 -24.73 -42.65 -34.60
C PHE A 202 -24.29 -43.22 -35.95
N TYR A 203 -23.26 -44.10 -36.00
CA TYR A 203 -22.80 -44.70 -37.26
C TYR A 203 -23.39 -46.09 -37.56
N LYS A 204 -24.38 -46.59 -36.80
CA LYS A 204 -24.87 -47.98 -36.92
C LYS A 204 -26.32 -48.16 -37.40
N TRP A 205 -27.03 -47.09 -37.80
CA TRP A 205 -28.39 -47.18 -38.37
C TRP A 205 -28.56 -46.37 -39.66
N GLY A 206 -27.67 -46.58 -40.63
CA GLY A 206 -27.78 -45.91 -41.92
C GLY A 206 -26.93 -46.55 -42.99
N LEU A 207 -27.27 -47.78 -43.38
CA LEU A 207 -27.05 -48.38 -44.71
C LEU A 207 -27.46 -49.86 -44.66
N LEU A 208 -28.69 -50.13 -45.10
CA LEU A 208 -29.18 -51.25 -45.92
C LEU A 208 -30.71 -51.36 -45.74
#